data_AF-K0TQI8-F1
#
_entry.id   AF-K0TQI8-F1
#
_cell.length_a   1.000
_cell.length_b   1.000
_cell.length_c   1.000
_cell.angle_alpha   90.00
_cell.angle_beta   90.00
_cell.angle_gamma   90.00
#
_symmetry.space_group_name_H-M   'P 1'
#
loop_
_entity.id
_entity.type
_entity.pdbx_description
1 polymer ?
#
loop_
_entity_poly.entity_id
_entity_poly.type
_entity_poly.pdbx_seq_one_letter_code
_entity_poly.pdbx_strand_id
1 'polypeptide(L)'
;MASSRSAGHRANRQKSRGRGGPGMLLWIFAAVVCLLTLALSDFIIKVQLDDHQNGVRNTAEQMLRDFASGGSRSDRTLKGRGNSSNTDESQIVLSVSSGENDPTTSVVEALIDRRRRVEVPDSERSIAFVHVGKSGGSTISLLLRNGCMTAVEGTPCEPERYKKIQEAESTVSKRVDFYIHTPHVESGKMAEYYGRVTSVVVVARDPLDRFVSAFLSRHPKNIDATRMQNSKVRREYEARGKEPPAWAKNVWGNGDVEKDQYFRAAFEGCYPNLQELTNCAGGESIRTEVYNTTISWRKFRAKHSKQISLPCRSICREIEDGTSEYIHHVKYNYEAFLADLPSRTEVFVIRTKNLWPDWININNLLGAQEDVEIPNDESGGQHVNSRGGRQPVRNNLDAKGQKYLCEHLLKKDIIRYIDLMNRAVNLSDEDVKREVEGINASCPTVLESLAKQRK
;
A
#
# COMPACT_ATOMS: atom_id res chain seq x y z
N MET A 1 -44.73 49.05 29.93
CA MET A 1 -44.58 48.35 31.21
C MET A 1 -43.30 47.54 31.16
N ALA A 2 -42.36 47.89 32.03
CA ALA A 2 -41.01 47.35 32.10
C ALA A 2 -40.97 46.01 32.84
N SER A 3 -40.03 45.13 32.47
CA SER A 3 -39.46 44.15 33.40
C SER A 3 -38.03 43.81 32.99
N SER A 4 -37.10 44.43 33.71
CA SER A 4 -35.67 44.17 33.76
C SER A 4 -35.35 43.19 34.90
N ARG A 5 -34.38 42.28 34.71
CA ARG A 5 -33.58 41.57 35.74
C ARG A 5 -32.52 40.76 34.99
N SER A 6 -31.27 40.57 35.41
CA SER A 6 -30.43 41.08 36.50
C SER A 6 -29.03 40.49 36.27
N ALA A 7 -27.98 41.29 36.35
CA ALA A 7 -26.59 40.89 36.16
C ALA A 7 -26.01 40.25 37.44
N GLY A 8 -25.28 39.14 37.30
CA GLY A 8 -24.58 38.45 38.39
C GLY A 8 -23.14 38.94 38.56
N HIS A 9 -22.81 39.37 39.79
CA HIS A 9 -21.52 39.90 40.22
C HIS A 9 -20.41 38.84 40.36
N ARG A 10 -19.19 39.24 39.96
CA ARG A 10 -17.90 38.58 40.23
C ARG A 10 -17.45 38.81 41.68
N ALA A 11 -17.11 37.74 42.40
CA ALA A 11 -16.43 37.81 43.69
C ALA A 11 -14.90 37.84 43.49
N ASN A 12 -14.28 38.84 44.12
CA ASN A 12 -12.85 39.14 44.09
C ASN A 12 -12.19 38.46 45.30
N ARG A 13 -11.24 37.53 45.07
CA ARG A 13 -10.55 36.79 46.14
C ARG A 13 -9.08 37.24 46.21
N GLN A 14 -8.76 38.09 47.19
CA GLN A 14 -7.41 38.53 47.52
C GLN A 14 -6.54 37.34 47.96
N LYS A 15 -5.40 37.15 47.29
CA LYS A 15 -4.32 36.22 47.66
C LYS A 15 -3.32 36.92 48.59
N SER A 16 -3.09 36.35 49.77
CA SER A 16 -1.98 36.70 50.66
C SER A 16 -0.66 36.14 50.09
N ARG A 17 0.37 37.00 50.05
CA ARG A 17 1.74 36.65 49.65
C ARG A 17 2.55 36.28 50.89
N GLY A 18 2.88 35.00 51.04
CA GLY A 18 3.91 34.52 51.97
C GLY A 18 5.28 34.56 51.28
N ARG A 19 6.26 35.24 51.88
CA ARG A 19 7.67 35.24 51.46
C ARG A 19 8.33 33.94 51.93
N GLY A 20 8.47 32.96 51.04
CA GLY A 20 9.36 31.80 51.22
C GLY A 20 10.64 32.02 50.39
N GLY A 21 11.81 31.95 51.04
CA GLY A 21 13.11 32.23 50.41
C GLY A 21 13.52 31.18 49.37
N PRO A 22 14.18 31.56 48.26
CA PRO A 22 14.48 30.68 47.13
C PRO A 22 15.70 29.73 47.31
N GLY A 23 16.19 29.54 48.54
CA GLY A 23 17.47 28.86 48.77
C GLY A 23 17.45 27.33 48.69
N MET A 24 16.31 26.66 48.92
CA MET A 24 16.31 25.20 49.14
C MET A 24 16.11 24.36 47.86
N LEU A 25 15.44 24.91 46.85
CA LEU A 25 15.12 24.20 45.61
C LEU A 25 16.34 24.00 44.69
N LEU A 26 17.32 24.90 44.75
CA LEU A 26 18.51 24.82 43.90
C LEU A 26 19.42 23.64 44.31
N TRP A 27 19.53 23.37 45.61
CA TRP A 27 20.36 22.27 46.14
C TRP A 27 19.77 20.89 45.85
N ILE A 28 18.45 20.77 45.86
CA ILE A 28 17.76 19.51 45.51
C ILE A 28 17.97 19.19 44.03
N PHE A 29 17.90 20.19 43.15
CA PHE A 29 18.09 20.00 41.72
C PHE A 29 19.53 19.55 41.38
N ALA A 30 20.54 20.14 42.03
CA ALA A 30 21.94 19.76 41.83
C ALA A 30 22.23 18.31 42.30
N ALA A 31 21.64 17.89 43.42
CA ALA A 31 21.82 16.53 43.92
C ALA A 31 21.20 15.46 43.01
N VAL A 32 20.02 15.74 42.43
CA VAL A 32 19.33 14.82 41.49
C VAL A 32 20.10 14.67 40.18
N VAL A 33 20.65 15.76 39.63
CA VAL A 33 21.45 15.71 38.40
C VAL A 33 22.72 14.89 38.62
N CYS A 34 23.40 15.06 39.76
CA CYS A 34 24.64 14.34 40.06
C CYS A 34 24.41 12.81 40.21
N LEU A 35 23.30 12.40 40.84
CA LEU A 35 22.93 10.99 40.96
C LEU A 35 22.57 10.36 39.61
N LEU A 36 21.90 11.10 38.73
CA LEU A 36 21.57 10.62 37.38
C LEU A 36 22.81 10.45 36.51
N THR A 37 23.80 11.35 36.63
CA THR A 37 25.04 11.23 35.86
C THR A 37 25.89 10.03 36.28
N LEU A 38 25.92 9.70 37.58
CA LEU A 38 26.65 8.53 38.08
C LEU A 38 25.96 7.20 37.70
N ALA A 39 24.63 7.16 37.67
CA ALA A 39 23.89 5.98 37.23
C ALA A 39 24.05 5.70 35.71
N LEU A 40 24.20 6.75 34.91
CA LEU A 40 24.42 6.62 33.46
C LEU A 40 25.84 6.16 33.12
N SER A 41 26.86 6.54 33.90
CA SER A 41 28.23 6.07 33.68
C SER A 41 28.40 4.58 33.96
N ASP A 42 27.74 4.04 34.99
CA ASP A 42 27.78 2.60 35.30
C ASP A 42 27.05 1.73 34.27
N PHE A 43 26.02 2.28 33.61
CA PHE A 43 25.30 1.57 32.56
C PHE A 43 26.14 1.44 31.26
N ILE A 44 26.90 2.48 30.91
CA ILE A 44 27.73 2.50 29.70
C ILE A 44 28.92 1.53 29.82
N ILE A 45 29.50 1.37 31.01
CA ILE A 45 30.64 0.46 31.24
C ILE A 45 30.22 -1.02 31.15
N LYS A 46 28.96 -1.36 31.46
CA LYS A 46 28.48 -2.76 31.39
C LYS A 46 28.14 -3.26 29.99
N VAL A 47 27.91 -2.37 29.02
CA VAL A 47 27.49 -2.76 27.65
C VAL A 47 28.68 -3.13 26.76
N GLN A 48 29.92 -2.82 27.14
CA GLN A 48 31.11 -3.07 26.31
C GLN A 48 31.78 -4.45 26.47
N LEU A 49 31.20 -5.39 27.22
CA LEU A 49 31.89 -6.65 27.56
C LEU A 49 31.29 -7.96 26.99
N ASP A 50 30.18 -7.94 26.25
CA ASP A 50 29.54 -9.15 25.73
C ASP A 50 29.45 -9.18 24.20
N ASP A 51 30.60 -9.21 23.51
CA ASP A 51 30.60 -9.53 22.08
C ASP A 51 31.81 -10.39 21.67
N HIS A 52 31.62 -11.71 21.70
CA HIS A 52 32.39 -12.63 20.89
C HIS A 52 31.74 -14.01 20.73
N GLN A 53 31.72 -14.48 19.47
CA GLN A 53 31.53 -15.84 18.94
C GLN A 53 30.10 -16.25 18.51
N ASN A 54 29.88 -16.33 17.19
CA ASN A 54 30.00 -17.59 16.44
C ASN A 54 29.71 -17.39 14.94
N GLY A 55 30.54 -18.02 14.09
CA GLY A 55 30.32 -18.08 12.65
C GLY A 55 29.62 -19.36 12.23
N VAL A 56 28.77 -19.29 11.21
CA VAL A 56 28.35 -20.43 10.39
C VAL A 56 28.18 -19.98 8.93
N ARG A 57 28.79 -20.75 8.03
CA ARG A 57 28.74 -20.61 6.57
C ARG A 57 27.57 -21.41 5.96
N ASN A 58 27.04 -20.84 4.86
CA ASN A 58 26.51 -21.47 3.64
C ASN A 58 25.25 -22.35 3.73
N THR A 59 24.08 -21.74 3.47
CA THR A 59 22.82 -22.41 3.08
C THR A 59 22.12 -21.77 1.87
N ALA A 60 22.50 -20.55 1.45
CA ALA A 60 21.81 -19.79 0.40
C ALA A 60 22.00 -20.37 -1.03
N GLU A 61 23.16 -20.95 -1.35
CA GLU A 61 23.42 -21.55 -2.67
C GLU A 61 22.60 -22.82 -2.94
N GLN A 62 22.14 -23.52 -1.90
CA GLN A 62 21.36 -24.74 -2.05
C GLN A 62 19.88 -24.44 -2.33
N MET A 63 19.34 -23.36 -1.74
CA MET A 63 17.96 -22.92 -1.98
C MET A 63 17.74 -22.34 -3.39
N LEU A 64 18.77 -21.70 -3.97
CA LEU A 64 18.72 -21.20 -5.36
C LEU A 64 18.69 -22.32 -6.41
N ARG A 65 19.28 -23.49 -6.13
CA ARG A 65 19.23 -24.65 -7.03
C ARG A 65 17.88 -25.38 -7.00
N ASP A 66 17.21 -25.39 -5.86
CA ASP A 66 15.90 -26.02 -5.70
C ASP A 66 14.78 -25.16 -6.33
N PHE A 67 14.94 -23.84 -6.34
CA PHE A 67 14.01 -22.92 -7.01
C PHE A 67 14.10 -22.99 -8.54
N ALA A 68 15.31 -23.13 -9.09
CA ALA A 68 15.52 -23.21 -10.55
C ALA A 68 15.04 -24.54 -11.17
N SER A 69 14.87 -25.60 -10.37
CA SER A 69 14.48 -26.94 -10.84
C SER A 69 12.99 -27.26 -10.68
N GLY A 70 12.23 -26.43 -9.94
CA GLY A 70 10.82 -26.68 -9.59
C GLY A 70 9.79 -26.10 -10.56
N GLY A 71 9.98 -26.24 -11.87
CA GLY A 71 9.16 -25.61 -12.90
C GLY A 71 8.57 -26.55 -13.94
N SER A 72 7.95 -27.68 -13.55
CA SER A 72 7.07 -28.41 -14.48
C SER A 72 6.11 -29.39 -13.81
N ARG A 73 4.85 -29.36 -14.30
CA ARG A 73 3.77 -30.35 -14.18
C ARG A 73 2.99 -30.47 -12.86
N SER A 74 1.84 -29.80 -12.84
CA SER A 74 0.61 -30.28 -12.17
C SER A 74 -0.24 -31.01 -13.22
N ASP A 75 0.03 -32.29 -13.43
CA ASP A 75 -0.84 -33.16 -14.22
C ASP A 75 -1.62 -34.08 -13.27
N ARG A 76 -2.95 -33.94 -13.29
CA ARG A 76 -3.88 -34.75 -12.51
C ARG A 76 -3.86 -36.18 -13.05
N THR A 77 -3.33 -37.13 -12.30
CA THR A 77 -3.53 -38.55 -12.58
C THR A 77 -4.72 -39.10 -11.79
N LEU A 78 -5.76 -39.44 -12.55
CA LEU A 78 -6.72 -40.48 -12.24
C LEU A 78 -5.98 -41.82 -12.04
N LYS A 79 -6.43 -42.59 -11.06
CA LYS A 79 -6.02 -43.98 -10.83
C LYS A 79 -6.33 -44.84 -12.06
N GLY A 80 -5.30 -45.40 -12.67
CA GLY A 80 -5.37 -46.43 -13.69
C GLY A 80 -4.14 -47.32 -13.61
N ARG A 81 -4.36 -48.60 -13.35
CA ARG A 81 -3.38 -49.68 -13.15
C ARG A 81 -2.93 -50.18 -14.53
N GLY A 82 -1.62 -50.27 -14.81
CA GLY A 82 -1.11 -50.85 -16.06
C GLY A 82 0.41 -50.79 -16.20
N ASN A 83 1.00 -51.89 -16.67
CA ASN A 83 2.44 -52.21 -16.72
C ASN A 83 3.23 -51.50 -17.85
N SER A 84 4.55 -51.48 -17.64
CA SER A 84 5.62 -51.72 -18.64
C SER A 84 6.19 -50.59 -19.51
N SER A 85 7.53 -50.66 -19.59
CA SER A 85 8.46 -50.41 -20.70
C SER A 85 8.95 -49.01 -21.08
N ASN A 86 10.29 -48.93 -21.07
CA ASN A 86 11.25 -48.11 -21.83
C ASN A 86 10.72 -47.30 -23.02
N THR A 87 11.23 -46.06 -23.16
CA THR A 87 11.72 -45.39 -24.40
C THR A 87 12.05 -43.92 -24.02
N ASP A 88 13.28 -43.44 -24.17
CA ASP A 88 14.00 -42.96 -25.36
C ASP A 88 13.98 -41.41 -25.40
N GLU A 89 15.16 -40.82 -25.18
CA GLU A 89 15.40 -39.37 -25.14
C GLU A 89 15.40 -38.82 -26.57
N SER A 90 14.34 -38.08 -26.93
CA SER A 90 14.29 -37.33 -28.19
C SER A 90 14.70 -35.87 -27.98
N GLN A 91 15.74 -35.48 -28.72
CA GLN A 91 16.24 -34.13 -28.94
C GLN A 91 15.12 -33.14 -29.33
N ILE A 92 15.02 -32.01 -28.61
CA ILE A 92 14.22 -30.86 -29.02
C ILE A 92 15.10 -29.95 -29.88
N VAL A 93 14.88 -29.99 -31.19
CA VAL A 93 15.43 -29.04 -32.16
C VAL A 93 14.53 -27.80 -32.19
N LEU A 94 14.96 -26.72 -31.54
CA LEU A 94 14.36 -25.40 -31.67
C LEU A 94 14.69 -24.84 -33.06
N SER A 95 13.72 -24.95 -33.97
CA SER A 95 13.75 -24.23 -35.25
C SER A 95 13.19 -22.82 -35.03
N VAL A 96 14.07 -21.82 -35.14
CA VAL A 96 13.73 -20.40 -35.15
C VAL A 96 13.13 -20.08 -36.51
N SER A 97 11.80 -19.98 -36.60
CA SER A 97 11.13 -19.48 -37.81
C SER A 97 11.23 -17.95 -37.84
N SER A 98 11.94 -17.45 -38.84
CA SER A 98 12.05 -16.03 -39.15
C SER A 98 10.75 -15.46 -39.72
N GLY A 99 10.21 -14.43 -39.06
CA GLY A 99 9.84 -13.20 -39.76
C GLY A 99 8.40 -13.00 -40.21
N GLU A 100 7.43 -13.09 -39.29
CA GLU A 100 6.26 -12.21 -39.35
C GLU A 100 6.38 -11.22 -38.19
N ASN A 101 6.54 -9.93 -38.51
CA ASN A 101 6.60 -8.86 -37.52
C ASN A 101 5.25 -8.79 -36.80
N ASP A 102 5.14 -9.42 -35.63
CA ASP A 102 3.95 -9.34 -34.80
C ASP A 102 3.67 -7.86 -34.47
N PRO A 103 2.56 -7.27 -34.97
CA PRO A 103 2.25 -5.87 -34.76
C PRO A 103 2.10 -5.52 -33.27
N THR A 104 1.86 -6.50 -32.39
CA THR A 104 1.78 -6.27 -30.94
C THR A 104 3.13 -5.97 -30.32
N THR A 105 4.20 -6.62 -30.79
CA THR A 105 5.58 -6.38 -30.33
C THR A 105 5.98 -4.94 -30.62
N SER A 106 5.55 -4.40 -31.77
CA SER A 106 5.79 -3.02 -32.15
C SER A 106 5.13 -1.99 -31.21
N VAL A 107 3.92 -2.26 -30.70
CA VAL A 107 3.22 -1.32 -29.79
C VAL A 107 3.91 -1.26 -28.43
N VAL A 108 4.27 -2.41 -27.87
CA VAL A 108 4.93 -2.49 -26.56
C VAL A 108 6.29 -1.79 -26.62
N GLU A 109 7.10 -2.10 -27.62
CA GLU A 109 8.44 -1.53 -27.76
C GLU A 109 8.41 -0.01 -27.96
N ALA A 110 7.40 0.52 -28.67
CA ALA A 110 7.21 1.97 -28.82
C ALA A 110 6.85 2.70 -27.51
N LEU A 111 6.40 1.96 -26.49
CA LEU A 111 6.04 2.53 -25.19
C LEU A 111 7.19 2.54 -24.18
N ILE A 112 8.26 1.78 -24.45
CA ILE A 112 9.47 1.77 -23.63
C ILE A 112 10.31 3.02 -23.96
N ASP A 113 10.46 3.91 -22.97
CA ASP A 113 11.26 5.13 -23.08
C ASP A 113 12.12 5.34 -21.83
N ARG A 114 13.32 4.77 -21.85
CA ARG A 114 14.28 4.83 -20.73
C ARG A 114 15.05 6.14 -20.66
N ARG A 115 14.89 7.05 -21.64
CA ARG A 115 15.52 8.38 -21.61
C ARG A 115 14.98 9.26 -20.47
N ARG A 116 13.85 8.87 -19.87
CA ARG A 116 13.22 9.53 -18.72
C ARG A 116 13.78 9.04 -17.37
N ARG A 117 14.66 8.03 -17.38
CA ARG A 117 15.36 7.56 -16.19
C ARG A 117 16.29 8.66 -15.68
N VAL A 118 16.23 8.92 -14.38
CA VAL A 118 17.11 9.88 -13.70
C VAL A 118 17.81 9.14 -12.58
N GLU A 119 19.12 9.21 -12.56
CA GLU A 119 19.95 8.70 -11.47
C GLU A 119 20.54 9.89 -10.72
N VAL A 120 20.45 9.82 -9.39
CA VAL A 120 20.98 10.85 -8.50
C VAL A 120 22.22 10.28 -7.81
N PRO A 121 23.34 11.02 -7.74
CA PRO A 121 24.51 10.57 -6.99
C PRO A 121 24.15 10.21 -5.55
N ASP A 122 24.76 9.14 -5.03
CA ASP A 122 24.33 8.57 -3.76
C ASP A 122 24.40 9.56 -2.58
N SER A 123 25.42 10.42 -2.57
CA SER A 123 25.62 11.48 -1.57
C SER A 123 24.56 12.60 -1.59
N GLU A 124 23.77 12.69 -2.66
CA GLU A 124 22.75 13.73 -2.88
C GLU A 124 21.31 13.20 -2.72
N ARG A 125 21.15 11.92 -2.36
CA ARG A 125 19.84 11.29 -2.21
C ARG A 125 19.15 11.72 -0.91
N SER A 126 17.94 12.26 -1.04
CA SER A 126 16.92 12.27 0.01
C SER A 126 15.70 11.55 -0.53
N ILE A 127 15.21 10.56 0.22
CA ILE A 127 14.31 9.54 -0.31
C ILE A 127 12.95 9.58 0.39
N ALA A 128 11.87 9.69 -0.37
CA ALA A 128 10.52 9.44 0.12
C ALA A 128 10.01 8.06 -0.30
N PHE A 129 9.31 7.37 0.59
CA PHE A 129 8.51 6.21 0.25
C PHE A 129 7.07 6.64 -0.09
N VAL A 130 6.60 6.32 -1.30
CA VAL A 130 5.25 6.65 -1.78
C VAL A 130 4.35 5.42 -1.70
N HIS A 131 3.38 5.46 -0.79
CA HIS A 131 2.40 4.40 -0.64
C HIS A 131 1.11 4.74 -1.41
N VAL A 132 1.01 4.21 -2.62
CA VAL A 132 -0.24 4.19 -3.39
C VAL A 132 -1.12 3.05 -2.88
N GLY A 133 -2.37 3.37 -2.53
CA GLY A 133 -3.31 2.42 -1.95
C GLY A 133 -3.46 1.13 -2.79
N LYS A 134 -3.47 -0.01 -2.08
CA LYS A 134 -3.64 -1.37 -2.64
C LYS A 134 -2.52 -1.89 -3.53
N SER A 135 -1.39 -1.19 -3.57
CA SER A 135 -0.19 -1.62 -4.29
C SER A 135 0.80 -2.40 -3.43
N GLY A 136 0.42 -2.83 -2.22
CA GLY A 136 1.35 -3.54 -1.31
C GLY A 136 2.18 -2.63 -0.39
N GLY A 137 1.96 -1.30 -0.42
CA GLY A 137 2.73 -0.37 0.39
C GLY A 137 2.58 -0.57 1.91
N SER A 138 1.44 -1.05 2.40
CA SER A 138 1.32 -1.47 3.80
C SER A 138 2.29 -2.59 4.18
N THR A 139 2.54 -3.55 3.29
CA THR A 139 3.49 -4.65 3.52
C THR A 139 4.91 -4.11 3.64
N ILE A 140 5.36 -3.36 2.65
CA ILE A 140 6.72 -2.78 2.65
C ILE A 140 6.91 -1.79 3.80
N SER A 141 5.87 -1.02 4.15
CA SER A 141 5.97 -0.07 5.25
C SER A 141 6.33 -0.72 6.58
N LEU A 142 6.01 -2.00 6.80
CA LEU A 142 6.40 -2.72 8.01
C LEU A 142 7.92 -2.87 8.16
N LEU A 143 8.67 -2.79 7.06
CA LEU A 143 10.12 -2.86 7.01
C LEU A 143 10.80 -1.49 7.11
N LEU A 144 10.03 -0.40 7.17
CA LEU A 144 10.53 0.97 7.23
C LEU A 144 10.41 1.52 8.65
N ARG A 145 11.49 2.10 9.17
CA ARG A 145 11.49 2.85 10.44
C ARG A 145 10.46 3.97 10.45
N ASN A 146 10.28 4.63 9.31
CA ASN A 146 9.33 5.73 9.09
C ASN A 146 8.06 5.28 8.35
N GLY A 147 7.74 3.98 8.34
CA GLY A 147 6.62 3.41 7.57
C GLY A 147 5.22 3.59 8.18
N CYS A 148 4.91 4.70 8.84
CA CYS A 148 3.58 4.96 9.41
C CYS A 148 2.94 6.18 8.77
N MET A 149 1.60 6.18 8.72
CA MET A 149 0.82 7.31 8.20
C MET A 149 1.00 8.59 9.01
N THR A 150 1.48 8.50 10.25
CA THR A 150 1.77 9.62 11.14
C THR A 150 3.19 10.16 11.01
N ALA A 151 4.06 9.54 10.20
CA ALA A 151 5.41 10.06 9.91
C ALA A 151 5.39 11.26 8.95
N VAL A 152 4.37 12.09 9.10
CA VAL A 152 4.22 13.37 8.41
C VAL A 152 5.31 14.28 8.98
N GLU A 153 6.02 14.98 8.10
CA GLU A 153 7.07 15.95 8.45
C GLU A 153 8.30 15.35 9.17
N GLY A 154 8.63 14.08 8.90
CA GLY A 154 9.87 13.47 9.40
C GLY A 154 9.84 13.10 10.89
N THR A 155 8.67 13.19 11.53
CA THR A 155 8.49 12.65 12.88
C THR A 155 8.55 11.12 12.81
N PRO A 156 9.48 10.45 13.50
CA PRO A 156 9.55 9.00 13.47
C PRO A 156 8.26 8.35 13.97
N CYS A 157 8.01 7.13 13.51
CA CYS A 157 6.91 6.33 14.02
C CYS A 157 7.06 6.03 15.52
N GLU A 158 5.98 5.55 16.15
CA GLU A 158 5.97 5.14 17.56
C GLU A 158 7.24 4.35 17.93
N PRO A 159 7.99 4.75 18.99
CA PRO A 159 9.28 4.15 19.32
C PRO A 159 9.27 2.63 19.46
N GLU A 160 8.17 2.06 19.95
CA GLU A 160 8.02 0.61 20.12
C GLU A 160 7.98 -0.16 18.80
N ARG A 161 7.49 0.46 17.73
CA ARG A 161 7.55 -0.15 16.39
C ARG A 161 8.99 -0.22 15.91
N TYR A 162 9.75 0.85 16.13
CA TYR A 162 11.15 0.94 15.69
C TYR A 162 12.03 -0.12 16.37
N LYS A 163 11.82 -0.39 17.66
CA LYS A 163 12.57 -1.44 18.39
C LYS A 163 12.52 -2.81 17.71
N LYS A 164 11.39 -3.17 17.08
CA LYS A 164 11.23 -4.46 16.38
C LYS A 164 11.98 -4.54 15.05
N ILE A 165 12.29 -3.40 14.44
CA ILE A 165 12.97 -3.32 13.14
C ILE A 165 14.48 -3.14 13.32
N GLN A 166 14.91 -2.58 14.46
CA GLN A 166 16.29 -2.15 14.68
C GLN A 166 17.33 -3.27 14.52
N GLU A 167 17.00 -4.51 14.89
CA GLU A 167 17.92 -5.65 14.81
C GLU A 167 18.23 -6.07 13.37
N ALA A 168 17.31 -5.83 12.43
CA ALA A 168 17.41 -6.23 11.03
C ALA A 168 17.05 -5.07 10.08
N GLU A 169 17.46 -3.85 10.44
CA GLU A 169 17.06 -2.68 9.68
C GLU A 169 17.78 -2.60 8.33
N SER A 170 17.01 -2.78 7.25
CA SER A 170 17.47 -2.68 5.87
C SER A 170 18.04 -1.29 5.50
N THR A 171 18.91 -1.25 4.49
CA THR A 171 19.49 0.00 3.97
C THR A 171 18.42 0.97 3.47
N VAL A 172 17.39 0.49 2.76
CA VAL A 172 16.26 1.31 2.33
C VAL A 172 15.57 1.95 3.54
N SER A 173 15.30 1.19 4.60
CA SER A 173 14.69 1.72 5.82
C SER A 173 15.49 2.87 6.41
N LYS A 174 16.82 2.71 6.50
CA LYS A 174 17.74 3.73 7.05
C LYS A 174 17.72 5.03 6.23
N ARG A 175 17.50 4.94 4.93
CA ARG A 175 17.61 6.07 3.97
C ARG A 175 16.29 6.72 3.59
N VAL A 176 15.16 6.10 3.89
CA VAL A 176 13.84 6.72 3.67
C VAL A 176 13.58 7.77 4.77
N ASP A 177 13.64 9.03 4.36
CA ASP A 177 13.41 10.19 5.22
C ASP A 177 11.91 10.46 5.42
N PHE A 178 11.10 10.16 4.40
CA PHE A 178 9.71 10.63 4.32
C PHE A 178 8.74 9.54 3.87
N TYR A 179 7.50 9.60 4.36
CA TYR A 179 6.43 8.66 4.01
C TYR A 179 5.22 9.38 3.42
N ILE A 180 5.02 9.26 2.11
CA ILE A 180 3.90 9.86 1.37
C ILE A 180 2.74 8.87 1.32
N HIS A 181 1.56 9.31 1.75
CA HIS A 181 0.32 8.53 1.76
C HIS A 181 -0.90 9.43 1.58
N THR A 182 -2.11 8.87 1.61
CA THR A 182 -3.40 9.55 1.37
C THR A 182 -3.53 10.95 1.99
N PRO A 183 -3.19 11.21 3.27
CA PRO A 183 -3.32 12.55 3.84
C PRO A 183 -2.53 13.65 3.10
N HIS A 184 -1.41 13.27 2.46
CA HIS A 184 -0.58 14.20 1.68
C HIS A 184 -1.23 14.55 0.33
N VAL A 185 -1.94 13.60 -0.28
CA VAL A 185 -2.74 13.84 -1.47
C VAL A 185 -3.94 14.73 -1.13
N GLU A 186 -4.61 14.44 -0.01
CA GLU A 186 -5.76 15.22 0.47
C GLU A 186 -5.40 16.66 0.84
N SER A 187 -4.15 16.93 1.22
CA SER A 187 -3.72 18.30 1.52
C SER A 187 -3.54 19.18 0.28
N GLY A 188 -3.48 18.59 -0.92
CA GLY A 188 -3.25 19.30 -2.18
C GLY A 188 -1.85 19.89 -2.32
N LYS A 189 -0.88 19.41 -1.51
CA LYS A 189 0.50 19.93 -1.45
C LYS A 189 1.55 18.93 -1.97
N MET A 190 1.17 18.04 -2.88
CA MET A 190 2.06 16.99 -3.40
C MET A 190 3.32 17.56 -4.06
N ALA A 191 3.19 18.61 -4.87
CA ALA A 191 4.34 19.32 -5.44
C ALA A 191 5.32 19.85 -4.37
N GLU A 192 4.82 20.36 -3.24
CA GLU A 192 5.64 20.83 -2.12
C GLU A 192 6.40 19.65 -1.47
N TYR A 193 5.72 18.52 -1.23
CA TYR A 193 6.37 17.33 -0.66
C TYR A 193 7.44 16.76 -1.59
N TYR A 194 7.18 16.69 -2.90
CA TYR A 194 8.17 16.24 -3.87
C TYR A 194 9.33 17.23 -4.05
N GLY A 195 9.13 18.52 -3.79
CA GLY A 195 10.21 19.50 -3.78
C GLY A 195 11.27 19.28 -2.69
N ARG A 196 10.98 18.45 -1.68
CA ARG A 196 11.87 18.18 -0.54
C ARG A 196 12.78 16.96 -0.73
N VAL A 197 12.52 16.15 -1.75
CA VAL A 197 13.23 14.89 -1.99
C VAL A 197 13.82 14.84 -3.39
N THR A 198 14.91 14.12 -3.55
CA THR A 198 15.57 13.91 -4.84
C THR A 198 15.21 12.57 -5.46
N SER A 199 14.81 11.59 -4.63
CA SER A 199 14.42 10.25 -5.06
C SER A 199 13.13 9.77 -4.37
N VAL A 200 12.42 8.83 -5.02
CA VAL A 200 11.25 8.17 -4.45
C VAL A 200 11.32 6.65 -4.59
N VAL A 201 10.82 5.92 -3.58
CA VAL A 201 10.55 4.49 -3.65
C VAL A 201 9.04 4.29 -3.70
N VAL A 202 8.53 3.70 -4.78
CA VAL A 202 7.09 3.52 -5.00
C VAL A 202 6.76 2.03 -5.09
N VAL A 203 5.76 1.57 -4.34
CA VAL A 203 5.23 0.21 -4.55
C VAL A 203 4.14 0.28 -5.61
N ALA A 204 4.32 -0.48 -6.69
CA ALA A 204 3.47 -0.46 -7.86
C ALA A 204 2.75 -1.81 -8.05
N ARG A 205 1.57 -1.75 -8.65
CA ARG A 205 0.71 -2.88 -8.98
C ARG A 205 0.05 -2.54 -10.30
N ASP A 206 -0.18 -3.55 -11.12
CA ASP A 206 -1.02 -3.43 -12.31
C ASP A 206 -2.31 -2.61 -11.98
N PRO A 207 -2.60 -1.51 -12.71
CA PRO A 207 -3.73 -0.63 -12.43
C PRO A 207 -5.09 -1.33 -12.37
N LEU A 208 -5.32 -2.35 -13.22
CA LEU A 208 -6.56 -3.13 -13.21
C LEU A 208 -6.64 -3.96 -11.93
N ASP A 209 -5.59 -4.72 -11.61
CA ASP A 209 -5.55 -5.52 -10.38
C ASP A 209 -5.66 -4.64 -9.12
N ARG A 210 -5.02 -3.46 -9.14
CA ARG A 210 -5.07 -2.47 -8.05
C ARG A 210 -6.49 -1.95 -7.86
N PHE A 211 -7.17 -1.56 -8.94
CA PHE A 211 -8.54 -1.06 -8.87
C PHE A 211 -9.51 -2.13 -8.37
N VAL A 212 -9.43 -3.35 -8.92
CA VAL A 212 -10.22 -4.50 -8.46
C VAL A 212 -9.99 -4.72 -6.96
N SER A 213 -8.73 -4.70 -6.51
CA SER A 213 -8.38 -4.84 -5.09
C SER A 213 -8.94 -3.70 -4.23
N ALA A 214 -8.89 -2.46 -4.71
CA ALA A 214 -9.43 -1.28 -4.03
C ALA A 214 -10.94 -1.38 -3.85
N PHE A 215 -11.65 -1.69 -4.91
CA PHE A 215 -13.10 -1.88 -4.88
C PHE A 215 -13.50 -3.02 -3.93
N LEU A 216 -12.95 -4.23 -4.15
CA LEU A 216 -13.35 -5.41 -3.39
C LEU A 216 -12.97 -5.33 -1.92
N SER A 217 -11.80 -4.78 -1.58
CA SER A 217 -11.38 -4.66 -0.18
C SER A 217 -12.17 -3.61 0.60
N ARG A 218 -12.85 -2.70 -0.10
CA ARG A 218 -13.74 -1.70 0.51
C ARG A 218 -15.22 -2.01 0.44
N HIS A 219 -15.60 -3.08 -0.27
CA HIS A 219 -16.98 -3.52 -0.28
C HIS A 219 -17.44 -3.89 1.14
N PRO A 220 -18.56 -3.33 1.66
CA PRO A 220 -19.05 -3.56 3.02
C PRO A 220 -19.13 -5.03 3.43
N LYS A 221 -19.76 -5.87 2.59
CA LYS A 221 -19.83 -7.32 2.81
C LYS A 221 -18.46 -7.99 2.98
N ASN A 222 -17.43 -7.55 2.25
CA ASN A 222 -16.08 -8.09 2.37
C ASN A 222 -15.37 -7.58 3.63
N ILE A 223 -15.61 -6.32 4.02
CA ILE A 223 -15.16 -5.75 5.29
C ILE A 223 -15.78 -6.54 6.47
N ASP A 224 -17.08 -6.80 6.42
CA ASP A 224 -17.79 -7.50 7.50
C ASP A 224 -17.34 -8.95 7.61
N ALA A 225 -17.18 -9.65 6.48
CA ALA A 225 -16.59 -10.99 6.45
C ALA A 225 -15.18 -11.00 7.06
N THR A 226 -14.35 -10.02 6.72
CA THR A 226 -13.02 -9.84 7.31
C THR A 226 -13.09 -9.62 8.81
N ARG A 227 -13.97 -8.73 9.28
CA ARG A 227 -14.15 -8.43 10.71
C ARG A 227 -14.53 -9.68 11.50
N MET A 228 -15.46 -10.47 10.97
CA MET A 228 -15.87 -11.73 11.58
C MET A 228 -14.70 -12.72 11.66
N GLN A 229 -13.94 -12.88 10.56
CA GLN A 229 -12.77 -13.75 10.53
C GLN A 229 -11.69 -13.30 11.53
N ASN A 230 -11.30 -12.03 11.50
CA ASN A 230 -10.30 -11.46 12.40
C ASN A 230 -10.75 -11.61 13.87
N SER A 231 -12.03 -11.35 14.15
CA SER A 231 -12.60 -11.49 15.50
C SER A 231 -12.63 -12.94 15.99
N LYS A 232 -12.86 -13.91 15.09
CA LYS A 232 -12.79 -15.34 15.41
C LYS A 232 -11.36 -15.73 15.78
N VAL A 233 -10.40 -15.45 14.90
CA VAL A 233 -8.97 -15.77 15.09
C VAL A 233 -8.46 -15.12 16.37
N ARG A 234 -8.80 -13.86 16.60
CA ARG A 234 -8.38 -13.14 17.80
C ARG A 234 -8.87 -13.81 19.08
N ARG A 235 -10.17 -14.16 19.14
CA ARG A 235 -10.73 -14.88 20.29
C ARG A 235 -10.04 -16.24 20.52
N GLU A 236 -9.68 -16.95 19.46
CA GLU A 236 -8.96 -18.22 19.57
C GLU A 236 -7.54 -18.06 20.14
N TYR A 237 -6.82 -16.99 19.75
CA TYR A 237 -5.49 -16.69 20.29
C TYR A 237 -5.57 -16.18 21.75
N GLU A 238 -6.50 -15.27 22.03
CA GLU A 238 -6.75 -14.75 23.38
C GLU A 238 -7.14 -15.88 24.35
N ALA A 239 -7.99 -16.83 23.93
CA ALA A 239 -8.35 -17.99 24.74
C ALA A 239 -7.17 -18.92 25.06
N ARG A 240 -6.08 -18.85 24.28
CA ARG A 240 -4.83 -19.60 24.50
C ARG A 240 -3.77 -18.77 25.22
N GLY A 241 -4.07 -17.54 25.64
CA GLY A 241 -3.08 -16.63 26.24
C GLY A 241 -1.99 -16.19 25.26
N LYS A 242 -2.27 -16.18 23.95
CA LYS A 242 -1.31 -15.79 22.91
C LYS A 242 -1.71 -14.45 22.28
N GLU A 243 -0.71 -13.67 21.85
CA GLU A 243 -0.97 -12.46 21.07
C GLU A 243 -1.54 -12.84 19.69
N PRO A 244 -2.65 -12.23 19.24
CA PRO A 244 -3.19 -12.50 17.91
C PRO A 244 -2.19 -12.07 16.83
N PRO A 245 -2.19 -12.75 15.66
CA PRO A 245 -1.28 -12.39 14.59
C PRO A 245 -1.57 -10.96 14.09
N ALA A 246 -0.54 -10.26 13.61
CA ALA A 246 -0.62 -8.84 13.25
C ALA A 246 -1.69 -8.51 12.18
N TRP A 247 -2.12 -9.48 11.39
CA TRP A 247 -3.18 -9.32 10.39
C TRP A 247 -4.60 -9.46 10.97
N ALA A 248 -4.76 -10.07 12.14
CA ALA A 248 -6.04 -10.26 12.83
C ALA A 248 -6.43 -9.04 13.69
N LYS A 249 -5.90 -7.85 13.36
CA LYS A 249 -6.26 -6.58 13.99
C LYS A 249 -7.75 -6.29 13.82
N ASN A 250 -8.31 -5.57 14.78
CA ASN A 250 -9.66 -5.01 14.65
C ASN A 250 -9.70 -4.14 13.40
N VAL A 251 -10.60 -4.48 12.47
CA VAL A 251 -10.87 -3.62 11.32
C VAL A 251 -11.80 -2.52 11.80
N TRP A 252 -11.21 -1.44 12.28
CA TRP A 252 -11.94 -0.26 12.74
C TRP A 252 -12.81 0.29 11.60
N GLY A 253 -14.00 0.80 11.94
CA GLY A 253 -14.78 1.63 11.02
C GLY A 253 -14.10 2.98 10.83
N ASN A 254 -14.52 3.74 9.83
CA ASN A 254 -14.17 5.16 9.80
C ASN A 254 -14.59 5.81 11.13
N GLY A 255 -13.77 6.73 11.65
CA GLY A 255 -14.08 7.47 12.88
C GLY A 255 -15.42 8.21 12.79
N ASP A 256 -15.84 8.54 11.57
CA ASP A 256 -17.18 8.99 11.25
C ASP A 256 -18.09 7.82 10.86
N VAL A 257 -18.81 7.32 11.87
CA VAL A 257 -19.79 6.23 11.74
C VAL A 257 -20.98 6.59 10.84
N GLU A 258 -21.30 7.87 10.67
CA GLU A 258 -22.35 8.32 9.74
C GLU A 258 -21.82 8.20 8.31
N LYS A 259 -20.62 8.71 8.04
CA LYS A 259 -19.97 8.59 6.72
C LYS A 259 -19.82 7.13 6.30
N ASP A 260 -19.50 6.21 7.22
CA ASP A 260 -19.49 4.75 6.96
C ASP A 260 -20.84 4.23 6.42
N GLN A 261 -21.97 4.78 6.86
CA GLN A 261 -23.27 4.37 6.33
C GLN A 261 -23.54 4.89 4.91
N TYR A 262 -23.10 6.11 4.57
CA TYR A 262 -23.16 6.59 3.18
C TYR A 262 -22.28 5.73 2.27
N PHE A 263 -21.07 5.39 2.73
CA PHE A 263 -20.18 4.46 2.04
C PHE A 263 -20.87 3.11 1.78
N ARG A 264 -21.51 2.54 2.80
CA ARG A 264 -22.25 1.29 2.69
C ARG A 264 -23.40 1.37 1.69
N ALA A 265 -24.20 2.43 1.77
CA ALA A 265 -25.32 2.65 0.87
C ALA A 265 -24.87 2.79 -0.60
N ALA A 266 -23.75 3.47 -0.87
CA ALA A 266 -23.21 3.60 -2.22
C ALA A 266 -22.77 2.25 -2.80
N PHE A 267 -22.01 1.44 -2.04
CA PHE A 267 -21.63 0.10 -2.49
C PHE A 267 -22.84 -0.82 -2.63
N GLU A 268 -23.69 -0.97 -1.63
CA GLU A 268 -24.75 -1.99 -1.67
C GLU A 268 -25.93 -1.60 -2.56
N GLY A 269 -26.19 -0.30 -2.71
CA GLY A 269 -27.28 0.24 -3.50
C GLY A 269 -26.93 0.53 -4.96
N CYS A 270 -25.87 1.35 -5.17
CA CYS A 270 -25.45 1.76 -6.50
C CYS A 270 -24.55 0.73 -7.17
N TYR A 271 -23.53 0.21 -6.47
CA TYR A 271 -22.47 -0.62 -7.07
C TYR A 271 -22.25 -1.92 -6.29
N PRO A 272 -23.25 -2.82 -6.24
CA PRO A 272 -23.19 -4.03 -5.40
C PRO A 272 -22.12 -5.04 -5.84
N ASN A 273 -21.59 -4.86 -7.04
CA ASN A 273 -20.50 -5.63 -7.62
C ASN A 273 -19.73 -4.74 -8.61
N LEU A 274 -18.58 -5.22 -9.07
CA LEU A 274 -17.70 -4.43 -9.93
C LEU A 274 -18.30 -4.22 -11.33
N GLN A 275 -19.04 -5.20 -11.86
CA GLN A 275 -19.68 -5.08 -13.17
C GLN A 275 -20.63 -3.88 -13.25
N GLU A 276 -21.50 -3.66 -12.24
CA GLU A 276 -22.44 -2.51 -12.23
C GLU A 276 -21.70 -1.16 -12.29
N LEU A 277 -20.55 -1.03 -11.61
CA LEU A 277 -19.73 0.18 -11.69
C LEU A 277 -19.19 0.39 -13.10
N THR A 278 -18.70 -0.68 -13.73
CA THR A 278 -18.13 -0.60 -15.09
C THR A 278 -19.18 -0.40 -16.18
N ASN A 279 -20.39 -0.96 -16.01
CA ASN A 279 -21.55 -0.65 -16.84
C ASN A 279 -21.88 0.84 -16.77
N CYS A 280 -21.88 1.44 -15.57
CA CYS A 280 -22.08 2.88 -15.44
C CYS A 280 -21.02 3.69 -16.21
N ALA A 281 -19.74 3.36 -16.03
CA ALA A 281 -18.64 4.07 -16.70
C ALA A 281 -18.73 3.96 -18.23
N GLY A 282 -19.21 2.83 -18.75
CA GLY A 282 -19.48 2.63 -20.19
C GLY A 282 -20.78 3.28 -20.70
N GLY A 283 -21.53 4.00 -19.85
CA GLY A 283 -22.80 4.63 -20.22
C GLY A 283 -23.98 3.66 -20.35
N GLU A 284 -23.83 2.41 -19.92
CA GLU A 284 -24.88 1.39 -20.00
C GLU A 284 -26.00 1.65 -18.97
N SER A 285 -27.11 0.94 -19.12
CA SER A 285 -28.15 0.90 -18.10
C SER A 285 -27.61 0.22 -16.84
N ILE A 286 -27.72 0.90 -15.70
CA ILE A 286 -27.46 0.31 -14.38
C ILE A 286 -28.78 -0.05 -13.72
N ARG A 287 -28.74 -1.06 -12.83
CA ARG A 287 -29.96 -1.54 -12.16
C ARG A 287 -30.63 -0.44 -11.31
N THR A 288 -29.83 0.44 -10.72
CA THR A 288 -30.29 1.48 -9.80
C THR A 288 -29.78 2.85 -10.24
N GLU A 289 -30.63 3.70 -10.81
CA GLU A 289 -30.23 5.06 -11.18
C GLU A 289 -30.20 6.00 -9.97
N VAL A 290 -31.18 5.85 -9.08
CA VAL A 290 -31.29 6.58 -7.81
C VAL A 290 -31.56 5.58 -6.69
N TYR A 291 -30.69 5.53 -5.70
CA TYR A 291 -30.85 4.64 -4.54
C TYR A 291 -31.39 5.41 -3.33
N ASN A 292 -32.66 5.16 -2.99
CA ASN A 292 -33.31 5.73 -1.81
C ASN A 292 -33.22 4.72 -0.65
N THR A 293 -32.71 5.15 0.50
CA THR A 293 -32.61 4.28 1.68
C THR A 293 -32.63 5.08 2.98
N THR A 294 -32.77 4.38 4.11
CA THR A 294 -32.58 4.96 5.44
C THR A 294 -31.28 4.43 6.02
N ILE A 295 -30.30 5.30 6.21
CA ILE A 295 -29.09 4.95 6.95
C ILE A 295 -29.34 5.10 8.45
N SER A 296 -28.68 4.27 9.26
CA SER A 296 -28.76 4.35 10.72
C SER A 296 -27.42 4.08 11.37
N TRP A 297 -27.10 4.85 12.41
CA TRP A 297 -25.82 4.75 13.12
C TRP A 297 -26.00 5.04 14.61
N ARG A 298 -24.95 4.75 15.41
CA ARG A 298 -24.94 5.02 16.84
C ARG A 298 -23.82 5.99 17.19
N LYS A 299 -24.14 7.06 17.92
CA LYS A 299 -23.17 8.04 18.44
C LYS A 299 -23.49 8.30 19.91
N PHE A 300 -22.53 8.14 20.80
CA PHE A 300 -22.72 8.29 22.26
C PHE A 300 -23.96 7.56 22.82
N ARG A 301 -24.19 6.32 22.40
CA ARG A 301 -25.36 5.46 22.74
C ARG A 301 -26.71 5.88 22.11
N ALA A 302 -26.84 7.07 21.56
CA ALA A 302 -28.02 7.47 20.81
C ALA A 302 -28.06 6.76 19.44
N LYS A 303 -29.23 6.31 19.02
CA LYS A 303 -29.49 5.79 17.68
C LYS A 303 -29.96 6.95 16.81
N HIS A 304 -29.29 7.15 15.69
CA HIS A 304 -29.64 8.13 14.68
C HIS A 304 -30.08 7.41 13.41
N SER A 305 -30.95 8.05 12.64
CA SER A 305 -31.34 7.57 11.32
C SER A 305 -31.69 8.75 10.42
N LYS A 306 -31.40 8.61 9.13
CA LYS A 306 -31.66 9.63 8.12
C LYS A 306 -32.05 8.97 6.80
N GLN A 307 -33.10 9.47 6.17
CA GLN A 307 -33.42 9.11 4.79
C GLN A 307 -32.44 9.81 3.85
N ILE A 308 -31.89 9.07 2.90
CA ILE A 308 -30.94 9.58 1.91
C ILE A 308 -31.35 9.12 0.52
N SER A 309 -30.92 9.87 -0.48
CA SER A 309 -31.06 9.55 -1.89
C SER A 309 -29.70 9.70 -2.55
N LEU A 310 -29.26 8.65 -3.25
CA LEU A 310 -27.96 8.62 -3.93
C LEU A 310 -28.15 8.56 -5.44
N PRO A 311 -27.82 9.61 -6.21
CA PRO A 311 -27.87 9.58 -7.67
C PRO A 311 -26.67 8.80 -8.21
N CYS A 312 -26.86 7.50 -8.44
CA CYS A 312 -25.76 6.58 -8.72
C CYS A 312 -24.92 7.03 -9.92
N ARG A 313 -25.53 7.43 -11.04
CA ARG A 313 -24.79 7.96 -12.21
C ARG A 313 -23.93 9.19 -11.91
N SER A 314 -24.36 10.06 -10.98
CA SER A 314 -23.52 11.19 -10.53
C SER A 314 -22.28 10.67 -9.81
N ILE A 315 -22.48 9.74 -8.86
CA ILE A 315 -21.39 9.14 -8.07
C ILE A 315 -20.36 8.44 -8.97
N CYS A 316 -20.80 7.79 -10.05
CA CYS A 316 -19.90 7.13 -11.00
C CYS A 316 -19.08 8.11 -11.84
N ARG A 317 -19.68 9.23 -12.28
CA ARG A 317 -18.91 10.34 -12.88
C ARG A 317 -17.91 10.94 -11.90
N GLU A 318 -18.30 11.14 -10.65
CA GLU A 318 -17.37 11.60 -9.60
C GLU A 318 -16.22 10.60 -9.36
N ILE A 319 -16.45 9.29 -9.53
CA ILE A 319 -15.38 8.27 -9.45
C ILE A 319 -14.43 8.40 -10.63
N GLU A 320 -14.95 8.56 -11.84
CA GLU A 320 -14.16 8.79 -13.07
C GLU A 320 -13.30 10.06 -12.95
N ASP A 321 -13.87 11.13 -12.40
CA ASP A 321 -13.18 12.40 -12.17
C ASP A 321 -12.24 12.38 -10.95
N GLY A 322 -12.25 11.31 -10.14
CA GLY A 322 -11.46 11.22 -8.91
C GLY A 322 -11.93 12.17 -7.80
N THR A 323 -13.17 12.66 -7.86
CA THR A 323 -13.77 13.58 -6.88
C THR A 323 -14.69 12.88 -5.88
N SER A 324 -15.08 11.62 -6.13
CA SER A 324 -16.06 10.91 -5.31
C SER A 324 -15.64 10.76 -3.85
N GLU A 325 -16.53 11.20 -2.97
CA GLU A 325 -16.43 10.97 -1.53
C GLU A 325 -16.98 9.62 -1.09
N TYR A 326 -17.63 8.84 -1.97
CA TYR A 326 -18.34 7.60 -1.63
C TYR A 326 -17.54 6.34 -1.90
N ILE A 327 -16.47 6.38 -2.71
CA ILE A 327 -15.59 5.22 -2.94
C ILE A 327 -14.13 5.71 -2.92
N HIS A 328 -13.72 6.29 -1.79
CA HIS A 328 -12.44 6.99 -1.68
C HIS A 328 -11.17 6.15 -2.00
N HIS A 329 -11.17 4.82 -1.82
CA HIS A 329 -9.97 4.03 -2.14
C HIS A 329 -9.70 3.91 -3.65
N VAL A 330 -10.71 4.09 -4.52
CA VAL A 330 -10.46 4.12 -5.97
C VAL A 330 -9.92 5.48 -6.43
N LYS A 331 -10.25 6.56 -5.70
CA LYS A 331 -9.77 7.93 -5.93
C LYS A 331 -8.25 8.06 -5.75
N TYR A 332 -7.67 7.42 -4.72
CA TYR A 332 -6.23 7.53 -4.43
C TYR A 332 -5.40 6.58 -5.30
N ASN A 333 -5.33 6.92 -6.60
CA ASN A 333 -4.67 6.17 -7.67
C ASN A 333 -3.30 6.77 -8.07
N TYR A 334 -2.62 6.22 -9.08
CA TYR A 334 -1.34 6.74 -9.54
C TYR A 334 -1.44 8.18 -10.05
N GLU A 335 -2.54 8.58 -10.69
CA GLU A 335 -2.73 9.99 -11.07
C GLU A 335 -2.69 10.89 -9.83
N ALA A 336 -3.44 10.54 -8.78
CA ALA A 336 -3.52 11.34 -7.57
C ALA A 336 -2.17 11.48 -6.83
N PHE A 337 -1.32 10.46 -6.88
CA PHE A 337 0.00 10.50 -6.24
C PHE A 337 1.09 11.07 -7.14
N LEU A 338 1.07 10.77 -8.44
CA LEU A 338 2.23 10.99 -9.32
C LEU A 338 2.07 12.17 -10.28
N ALA A 339 0.90 12.83 -10.33
CA ALA A 339 0.68 13.97 -11.22
C ALA A 339 1.71 15.09 -11.00
N ASP A 340 2.09 15.35 -9.75
CA ASP A 340 3.02 16.40 -9.35
C ASP A 340 4.47 15.92 -9.21
N LEU A 341 4.78 14.65 -9.52
CA LEU A 341 6.12 14.10 -9.37
C LEU A 341 7.06 14.71 -10.43
N PRO A 342 8.07 15.52 -10.05
CA PRO A 342 8.95 16.18 -11.00
C PRO A 342 9.67 15.18 -11.91
N SER A 343 9.86 15.52 -13.19
CA SER A 343 10.57 14.65 -14.14
C SER A 343 12.03 14.37 -13.75
N ARG A 344 12.65 15.29 -12.98
CA ARG A 344 14.02 15.17 -12.46
C ARG A 344 14.17 14.28 -11.21
N THR A 345 13.07 13.77 -10.66
CA THR A 345 13.12 12.92 -9.47
C THR A 345 13.50 11.49 -9.86
N GLU A 346 14.52 10.92 -9.21
CA GLU A 346 14.90 9.52 -9.35
C GLU A 346 13.80 8.61 -8.79
N VAL A 347 13.50 7.51 -9.48
CA VAL A 347 12.38 6.63 -9.12
C VAL A 347 12.90 5.22 -8.94
N PHE A 348 12.62 4.62 -7.78
CA PHE A 348 12.72 3.19 -7.53
C PHE A 348 11.31 2.60 -7.46
N VAL A 349 11.10 1.44 -8.07
CA VAL A 349 9.81 0.75 -8.13
C VAL A 349 9.91 -0.64 -7.50
N ILE A 350 8.98 -0.95 -6.60
CA ILE A 350 8.75 -2.30 -6.09
C ILE A 350 7.45 -2.82 -6.69
N ARG A 351 7.51 -3.79 -7.59
CA ARG A 351 6.32 -4.37 -8.22
C ARG A 351 5.67 -5.38 -7.29
N THR A 352 4.34 -5.35 -7.18
CA THR A 352 3.60 -6.27 -6.30
C THR A 352 3.82 -7.75 -6.65
N LYS A 353 4.01 -8.08 -7.94
CA LYS A 353 4.30 -9.44 -8.41
C LYS A 353 5.74 -9.88 -8.11
N ASN A 354 6.66 -8.93 -7.94
CA ASN A 354 8.08 -9.15 -7.69
C ASN A 354 8.52 -8.44 -6.39
N LEU A 355 7.63 -8.46 -5.38
CA LEU A 355 7.75 -7.60 -4.19
C LEU A 355 9.10 -7.75 -3.49
N TRP A 356 9.52 -8.99 -3.25
CA TRP A 356 10.77 -9.27 -2.55
C TRP A 356 12.01 -9.13 -3.42
N PRO A 357 12.07 -9.67 -4.66
CA PRO A 357 13.19 -9.42 -5.55
C PRO A 357 13.49 -7.92 -5.77
N ASP A 358 12.45 -7.11 -6.01
CA ASP A 358 12.63 -5.67 -6.20
C ASP A 358 13.08 -4.98 -4.89
N TRP A 359 12.59 -5.43 -3.73
CA TRP A 359 13.03 -4.93 -2.42
C TRP A 359 14.52 -5.20 -2.16
N ILE A 360 14.99 -6.42 -2.42
CA ILE A 360 16.42 -6.78 -2.31
C ILE A 360 17.23 -5.90 -3.27
N ASN A 361 16.82 -5.83 -4.54
CA ASN A 361 17.56 -5.10 -5.56
C ASN A 361 17.75 -3.61 -5.19
N ILE A 362 16.70 -2.96 -4.71
CA ILE A 362 16.80 -1.55 -4.29
C ILE A 362 17.74 -1.39 -3.08
N ASN A 363 17.69 -2.31 -2.11
CA ASN A 363 18.63 -2.26 -0.98
C ASN A 363 20.09 -2.39 -1.43
N ASN A 364 20.37 -3.27 -2.39
CA ASN A 364 21.70 -3.43 -2.97
C ASN A 364 22.15 -2.17 -3.72
N LEU A 365 21.26 -1.58 -4.54
CA LEU A 365 21.52 -0.32 -5.26
C LEU A 365 21.77 0.87 -4.32
N LEU A 366 21.24 0.82 -3.09
CA LEU A 366 21.45 1.83 -2.06
C LEU A 366 22.63 1.52 -1.12
N GLY A 367 23.40 0.46 -1.41
CA GLY A 367 24.67 0.17 -0.73
C GLY A 367 24.59 -0.85 0.41
N ALA A 368 23.55 -1.70 0.46
CA ALA A 368 23.54 -2.83 1.40
C ALA A 368 24.80 -3.70 1.26
N GLN A 369 25.45 -3.98 2.38
CA GLN A 369 26.66 -4.82 2.46
C GLN A 369 26.35 -6.26 2.87
N GLU A 370 25.19 -6.46 3.51
CA GLU A 370 24.73 -7.72 4.07
C GLU A 370 23.50 -8.19 3.30
N ASP A 371 23.19 -9.48 3.43
CA ASP A 371 21.97 -10.05 2.88
C ASP A 371 20.74 -9.36 3.47
N VAL A 372 19.83 -8.93 2.60
CA VAL A 372 18.62 -8.24 3.00
C VAL A 372 17.64 -9.26 3.57
N GLU A 373 17.42 -9.21 4.88
CA GLU A 373 16.42 -10.06 5.51
C GLU A 373 15.02 -9.78 4.94
N ILE A 374 14.38 -10.85 4.45
CA ILE A 374 12.98 -10.85 4.07
C ILE A 374 12.22 -11.58 5.18
N PRO A 375 11.05 -11.07 5.63
CA PRO A 375 10.23 -11.79 6.57
C PRO A 375 9.90 -13.19 6.04
N ASN A 376 10.31 -14.25 6.75
CA ASN A 376 10.10 -15.65 6.36
C ASN A 376 8.67 -15.88 5.84
N ASP A 377 8.58 -16.48 4.65
CA ASP A 377 7.45 -16.49 3.71
C ASP A 377 6.10 -17.04 4.23
N GLU A 378 6.03 -17.55 5.45
CA GLU A 378 4.82 -18.22 5.96
C GLU A 378 3.74 -17.29 6.55
N SER A 379 4.04 -16.03 6.88
CA SER A 379 3.05 -15.19 7.60
C SER A 379 2.67 -13.86 6.95
N GLY A 380 3.51 -13.31 6.05
CA GLY A 380 3.32 -11.97 5.48
C GLY A 380 2.86 -11.97 4.03
N GLY A 381 3.73 -12.41 3.11
CA GLY A 381 3.53 -12.30 1.66
C GLY A 381 2.35 -13.11 1.13
N GLN A 382 2.22 -14.37 1.56
CA GLN A 382 1.11 -15.26 1.16
C GLN A 382 -0.25 -14.79 1.69
N HIS A 383 -0.30 -13.98 2.75
CA HIS A 383 -1.56 -13.54 3.36
C HIS A 383 -2.09 -12.19 2.84
N VAL A 384 -1.22 -11.32 2.34
CA VAL A 384 -1.65 -9.99 1.85
C VAL A 384 -2.22 -10.07 0.43
N ASN A 385 -1.70 -10.96 -0.41
CA ASN A 385 -2.14 -11.10 -1.80
C ASN A 385 -3.22 -12.18 -2.00
N SER A 386 -3.39 -13.09 -1.05
CA SER A 386 -4.21 -14.29 -1.20
C SER A 386 -4.98 -14.58 0.08
N ARG A 387 -6.02 -13.78 0.35
CA ARG A 387 -7.10 -14.26 1.22
C ARG A 387 -7.87 -15.32 0.44
N GLY A 388 -7.40 -16.57 0.51
CA GLY A 388 -8.09 -17.76 0.00
C GLY A 388 -9.47 -18.02 0.65
N GLY A 389 -9.88 -17.18 1.60
CA GLY A 389 -11.26 -17.10 2.05
C GLY A 389 -12.17 -16.61 0.93
N ARG A 390 -13.26 -17.34 0.68
CA ARG A 390 -14.31 -16.94 -0.25
C ARG A 390 -14.93 -15.61 0.23
N GLN A 391 -14.46 -14.49 -0.31
CA GLN A 391 -15.08 -13.18 -0.08
C GLN A 391 -16.53 -13.20 -0.61
N PRO A 392 -17.49 -12.60 0.12
CA PRO A 392 -18.88 -12.53 -0.32
C PRO A 392 -19.07 -11.84 -1.67
N VAL A 393 -18.28 -10.79 -1.93
CA VAL A 393 -18.25 -10.10 -3.22
C VAL A 393 -16.92 -10.39 -3.89
N ARG A 394 -16.97 -10.83 -5.14
CA ARG A 394 -15.82 -11.26 -5.93
C ARG A 394 -15.65 -10.38 -7.15
N ASN A 395 -14.51 -10.51 -7.80
CA ASN A 395 -14.36 -10.02 -9.16
C ASN A 395 -15.31 -10.81 -10.08
N ASN A 396 -16.31 -10.13 -10.64
CA ASN A 396 -17.29 -10.67 -11.58
C ASN A 396 -17.25 -9.93 -12.92
N LEU A 397 -16.11 -9.29 -13.22
CA LEU A 397 -15.93 -8.47 -14.39
C LEU A 397 -15.87 -9.34 -15.65
N ASP A 398 -16.77 -9.08 -16.60
CA ASP A 398 -16.70 -9.66 -17.94
C ASP A 398 -15.75 -8.85 -18.85
N ALA A 399 -15.48 -9.37 -20.05
CA ALA A 399 -14.58 -8.71 -21.00
C ALA A 399 -15.06 -7.29 -21.39
N LYS A 400 -16.38 -7.06 -21.42
CA LYS A 400 -16.97 -5.76 -21.77
C LYS A 400 -16.78 -4.76 -20.64
N GLY A 401 -17.06 -5.15 -19.41
CA GLY A 401 -16.82 -4.36 -18.21
C GLY A 401 -15.35 -4.06 -18.01
N GLN A 402 -14.46 -5.03 -18.29
CA GLN A 402 -13.02 -4.83 -18.27
C GLN A 402 -12.60 -3.76 -19.28
N LYS A 403 -13.11 -3.82 -20.52
CA LYS A 403 -12.87 -2.79 -21.52
C LYS A 403 -13.32 -1.41 -21.03
N TYR A 404 -14.53 -1.28 -20.49
CA TYR A 404 -15.01 0.01 -19.96
C TYR A 404 -14.18 0.52 -18.80
N LEU A 405 -13.75 -0.37 -17.91
CA LEU A 405 -12.89 -0.03 -16.79
C LEU A 405 -11.54 0.53 -17.31
N CYS A 406 -10.92 -0.14 -18.28
CA CYS A 406 -9.68 0.31 -18.90
C CYS A 406 -9.82 1.68 -19.59
N GLU A 407 -10.88 1.85 -20.40
CA GLU A 407 -11.03 3.03 -21.27
C GLU A 407 -11.49 4.28 -20.52
N HIS A 408 -12.36 4.14 -19.53
CA HIS A 408 -12.99 5.27 -18.85
C HIS A 408 -12.37 5.57 -17.48
N LEU A 409 -12.11 4.54 -16.66
CA LEU A 409 -11.69 4.75 -15.27
C LEU A 409 -10.18 4.62 -15.06
N LEU A 410 -9.49 3.81 -15.86
CA LEU A 410 -8.07 3.50 -15.64
C LEU A 410 -7.11 4.15 -16.64
N LYS A 411 -7.60 4.80 -17.70
CA LYS A 411 -6.74 5.33 -18.76
C LYS A 411 -5.61 6.22 -18.23
N LYS A 412 -5.92 7.20 -17.36
CA LYS A 412 -4.92 8.07 -16.73
C LYS A 412 -3.99 7.28 -15.80
N ASP A 413 -4.54 6.36 -15.03
CA ASP A 413 -3.82 5.50 -14.09
C ASP A 413 -2.77 4.62 -14.80
N ILE A 414 -3.14 4.05 -15.95
CA ILE A 414 -2.28 3.23 -16.81
C ILE A 414 -1.14 4.07 -17.40
N ILE A 415 -1.44 5.28 -17.88
CA ILE A 415 -0.42 6.19 -18.41
C ILE A 415 0.65 6.50 -17.35
N ARG A 416 0.21 6.82 -16.12
CA ARG A 416 1.13 7.10 -15.01
C ARG A 416 1.90 5.88 -14.56
N TYR A 417 1.27 4.71 -14.56
CA TYR A 417 1.94 3.45 -14.25
C TYR A 417 3.05 3.14 -15.27
N ILE A 418 2.77 3.27 -16.58
CA ILE A 418 3.79 3.06 -17.63
C ILE A 418 4.91 4.10 -17.53
N ASP A 419 4.59 5.36 -17.24
CA ASP A 419 5.61 6.40 -16.99
C ASP A 419 6.49 6.03 -15.79
N LEU A 420 5.88 5.58 -14.70
CA LEU A 420 6.58 5.14 -13.50
C LEU A 420 7.55 3.98 -13.80
N MET A 421 7.13 2.96 -14.56
CA MET A 421 8.00 1.85 -14.96
C MET A 421 9.19 2.35 -15.80
N ASN A 422 8.92 3.21 -16.78
CA ASN A 422 9.95 3.77 -17.66
C ASN A 422 10.98 4.65 -16.93
N ARG A 423 10.60 5.27 -15.81
CA ARG A 423 11.51 6.07 -14.97
C ARG A 423 12.28 5.24 -13.94
N ALA A 424 11.86 4.01 -13.66
CA ALA A 424 12.42 3.19 -12.60
C ALA A 424 13.89 2.84 -12.86
N VAL A 425 14.80 3.22 -11.96
CA VAL A 425 16.23 2.95 -12.09
C VAL A 425 16.60 1.49 -11.80
N ASN A 426 15.80 0.81 -10.97
CA ASN A 426 16.06 -0.57 -10.54
C ASN A 426 15.46 -1.63 -11.47
N LEU A 427 14.79 -1.25 -12.56
CA LEU A 427 14.20 -2.20 -13.52
C LEU A 427 15.04 -2.26 -14.80
N SER A 428 15.17 -3.46 -15.38
CA SER A 428 15.73 -3.61 -16.73
C SER A 428 14.71 -3.26 -17.83
N ASP A 429 15.14 -3.21 -19.08
CA ASP A 429 14.23 -2.96 -20.20
C ASP A 429 13.27 -4.14 -20.40
N GLU A 430 13.72 -5.37 -20.14
CA GLU A 430 12.90 -6.58 -20.13
C GLU A 430 11.90 -6.58 -18.98
N ASP A 431 12.25 -6.04 -17.81
CA ASP A 431 11.29 -5.84 -16.72
C ASP A 431 10.17 -4.89 -17.15
N VAL A 432 10.54 -3.73 -17.71
CA VAL A 432 9.57 -2.74 -18.19
C VAL A 432 8.71 -3.34 -19.30
N LYS A 433 9.32 -4.05 -20.26
CA LYS A 433 8.61 -4.75 -21.34
C LYS A 433 7.56 -5.72 -20.79
N ARG A 434 7.92 -6.59 -19.83
CA ARG A 434 6.99 -7.53 -19.20
C ARG A 434 5.80 -6.85 -18.53
N GLU A 435 6.03 -5.75 -17.81
CA GLU A 435 4.93 -5.01 -17.20
C GLU A 435 4.00 -4.40 -18.26
N VAL A 436 4.55 -3.78 -19.32
CA VAL A 436 3.76 -3.21 -20.42
C VAL A 436 3.00 -4.29 -21.20
N GLU A 437 3.58 -5.47 -21.41
CA GLU A 437 2.90 -6.63 -22.00
C GLU A 437 1.73 -7.11 -21.13
N GLY A 438 1.90 -7.13 -19.81
CA GLY A 438 0.83 -7.44 -18.87
C GLY A 438 -0.36 -6.47 -18.96
N ILE A 439 -0.06 -5.17 -19.13
CA ILE A 439 -1.10 -4.17 -19.39
C ILE A 439 -1.71 -4.38 -20.78
N ASN A 440 -0.92 -4.68 -21.82
CA ASN A 440 -1.43 -4.92 -23.17
C ASN A 440 -2.43 -6.08 -23.19
N ALA A 441 -2.13 -7.16 -22.47
CA ALA A 441 -3.01 -8.32 -22.37
C ALA A 441 -4.35 -7.97 -21.67
N SER A 442 -4.34 -7.02 -20.73
CA SER A 442 -5.51 -6.67 -19.91
C SER A 442 -6.30 -5.47 -20.45
N CYS A 443 -5.62 -4.49 -21.05
CA CYS A 443 -6.17 -3.21 -21.50
C CYS A 443 -5.55 -2.77 -22.85
N PRO A 444 -5.68 -3.58 -23.92
CA PRO A 444 -5.00 -3.33 -25.21
C PRO A 444 -5.38 -1.99 -25.85
N THR A 445 -6.65 -1.60 -25.76
CA THR A 445 -7.16 -0.37 -26.39
C THR A 445 -6.53 0.90 -25.84
N VAL A 446 -6.10 0.89 -24.57
CA VAL A 446 -5.37 2.01 -23.97
C VAL A 446 -4.00 2.15 -24.61
N LEU A 447 -3.25 1.06 -24.76
CA LEU A 447 -1.90 1.07 -25.32
C LEU A 447 -1.90 1.46 -26.80
N GLU A 448 -2.86 0.95 -27.58
CA GLU A 448 -3.04 1.36 -28.97
C GLU A 448 -3.26 2.87 -29.08
N SER A 449 -4.08 3.44 -28.19
CA SER A 449 -4.35 4.88 -28.16
C SER A 449 -3.09 5.69 -27.83
N LEU A 450 -2.24 5.19 -26.94
CA LEU A 450 -0.98 5.85 -26.56
C LEU A 450 0.09 5.75 -27.64
N ALA A 451 0.21 4.60 -28.28
CA ALA A 451 1.14 4.42 -29.39
C ALA A 451 0.78 5.33 -30.58
N LYS A 452 -0.52 5.53 -30.85
CA LYS A 452 -1.00 6.47 -31.87
C LYS A 452 -0.69 7.94 -31.53
N GLN A 453 -0.63 8.31 -30.25
CA GLN A 453 -0.31 9.68 -29.82
C GLN A 453 1.18 10.01 -29.89
N ARG A 454 2.06 8.98 -29.93
CA ARG A 454 3.51 9.15 -30.00
C ARG A 454 4.06 9.18 -31.43
N LYS A 455 3.30 8.68 -32.40
CA LYS A 455 3.58 8.80 -33.83
C LYS A 455 3.15 10.19 -34.30
#